data_AF-A0A410WTV0-F1
#
_entry.id   AF-A0A410WTV0-F1
#
_cell.length_a   1.000
_cell.length_b   1.000
_cell.length_c   1.000
_cell.angle_alpha   90.00
_cell.angle_beta   90.00
_cell.angle_gamma   90.00
#
_symmetry.space_group_name_H-M   'P 1'
#
loop_
_entity.id
_entity.type
_entity.pdbx_description
1 polymer ?
#
loop_
_entity_poly.entity_id
_entity_poly.type
_entity_poly.pdbx_seq_one_letter_code
_entity_poly.pdbx_strand_id
1 'polypeptide(L)'
;MAIKHLVLELYCTQTWSDANGTVAPSFCKNGIGEPGYHCFDNCCTYMASTCAPHEIAYAGEYGEVLDMDAWIGFGGEMIPADADEGRISELKKTWEEVCRRKIQEAYEEYLKLMGDQPPEFGDKGQL
;
A
#
# COMPACT_ATOMS: atom_id res chain seq x y z
N MET A 1 15.66 -17.63 7.66
CA MET A 1 15.72 -16.49 6.72
C MET A 1 14.96 -15.35 7.36
N ALA A 2 15.53 -14.15 7.46
CA ALA A 2 14.82 -12.99 8.01
C ALA A 2 14.12 -12.26 6.86
N ILE A 3 12.79 -12.18 6.92
CA ILE A 3 11.97 -11.53 5.89
C ILE A 3 11.42 -10.23 6.48
N LYS A 4 11.53 -9.14 5.72
CA LYS A 4 10.91 -7.84 6.04
C LYS A 4 10.07 -7.40 4.86
N HIS A 5 8.81 -7.11 5.10
CA HIS A 5 7.93 -6.47 4.13
C HIS A 5 8.15 -4.95 4.21
N LEU A 6 8.27 -4.30 3.05
CA LEU A 6 8.47 -2.86 2.93
C LEU A 6 7.38 -2.28 2.05
N VAL A 7 6.84 -1.13 2.44
CA VAL A 7 5.99 -0.29 1.59
C VAL A 7 6.85 0.88 1.13
N LEU A 8 6.94 1.06 -0.18
CA LEU A 8 7.76 2.07 -0.83
C LEU A 8 6.90 2.86 -1.79
N GLU A 9 7.10 4.18 -1.80
CA GLU A 9 6.55 5.05 -2.84
C GLU A 9 7.60 5.18 -3.96
N LEU A 10 7.19 4.91 -5.19
CA LEU A 10 8.07 4.84 -6.36
C LEU A 10 7.85 6.04 -7.28
N TYR A 11 8.94 6.56 -7.84
CA TYR A 11 8.90 7.66 -8.80
C TYR A 11 9.76 7.35 -10.01
N CYS A 12 9.28 7.80 -11.18
CA CYS A 12 10.06 7.80 -12.41
C CYS A 12 10.70 9.17 -12.61
N THR A 13 12.00 9.29 -12.35
CA THR A 13 12.75 10.56 -12.44
C THR A 13 12.93 11.05 -13.88
N GLN A 14 12.69 10.18 -14.86
CA GLN A 14 12.69 10.55 -16.27
C GLN A 14 11.62 11.62 -16.59
N THR A 15 10.52 11.64 -15.83
CA THR A 15 9.48 12.67 -15.97
C THR A 15 9.93 14.06 -15.56
N TRP A 16 11.01 14.17 -14.77
CA TRP A 16 11.58 15.44 -14.30
C TRP A 16 12.68 15.98 -15.19
N SER A 17 13.24 15.15 -16.06
CA SER A 17 14.08 15.62 -17.15
C SER A 17 13.19 16.10 -18.28
N ASP A 18 13.42 17.32 -18.78
CA ASP A 18 12.83 17.89 -20.02
C ASP A 18 13.26 17.11 -21.29
N ALA A 19 13.37 15.78 -21.19
CA ALA A 19 13.83 14.88 -22.22
C ALA A 19 12.69 14.57 -23.20
N ASN A 20 12.20 15.62 -23.85
CA ASN A 20 11.40 15.50 -25.07
C ASN A 20 12.12 14.54 -26.04
N GLY A 21 11.55 13.36 -26.27
CA GLY A 21 12.05 12.37 -27.23
C GLY A 21 12.87 11.21 -26.67
N THR A 22 12.95 11.01 -25.34
CA THR A 22 13.53 9.76 -24.81
C THR A 22 12.56 8.59 -24.98
N VAL A 23 13.00 7.54 -25.67
CA VAL A 23 12.25 6.30 -25.83
C VAL A 23 12.28 5.53 -24.51
N ALA A 24 11.11 5.11 -24.04
CA ALA A 24 11.00 4.26 -22.85
C ALA A 24 11.86 3.00 -23.03
N PRO A 25 12.67 2.58 -22.04
CA PRO A 25 13.27 1.27 -22.07
C PRO A 25 12.20 0.19 -22.30
N SER A 26 12.52 -0.86 -23.08
CA SER A 26 11.55 -1.90 -23.44
C SER A 26 10.97 -2.65 -22.25
N PHE A 27 11.66 -2.62 -21.10
CA PHE A 27 11.18 -3.21 -19.86
C PHE A 27 10.17 -2.35 -19.10
N CYS A 28 10.00 -1.07 -19.44
CA CYS A 28 8.99 -0.17 -18.83
C CYS A 28 7.60 -0.53 -19.37
N LYS A 29 7.04 -1.64 -18.86
CA LYS A 29 5.79 -2.25 -19.36
C LYS A 29 4.60 -1.29 -19.32
N ASN A 30 4.59 -0.38 -18.36
CA ASN A 30 3.50 0.57 -18.14
C ASN A 30 3.78 1.95 -18.78
N GLY A 31 4.92 2.13 -19.45
CA GLY A 31 5.34 3.39 -20.05
C GLY A 31 6.23 4.27 -19.15
N ILE A 32 6.64 5.43 -19.67
CA ILE A 32 7.38 6.44 -18.90
C ILE A 32 6.41 7.08 -17.91
N GLY A 33 6.83 7.23 -16.66
CA GLY A 33 5.99 7.82 -15.60
C GLY A 33 5.29 6.80 -14.71
N GLU A 34 5.30 5.52 -15.08
CA GLU A 34 4.57 4.45 -14.40
C GLU A 34 5.54 3.40 -13.81
N PRO A 35 6.27 3.74 -12.72
CA PRO A 35 7.24 2.83 -12.13
C PRO A 35 6.56 1.60 -11.50
N GLY A 36 7.25 0.46 -11.50
CA GLY A 36 6.72 -0.79 -10.93
C GLY A 36 7.80 -1.86 -10.67
N TYR A 37 7.39 -3.09 -10.35
CA TYR A 37 8.31 -4.20 -10.03
C TYR A 37 9.30 -4.45 -11.18
N HIS A 38 8.85 -4.27 -12.43
CA HIS A 38 9.65 -4.43 -13.63
C HIS A 38 10.84 -3.44 -13.68
N CYS A 39 10.74 -2.28 -13.04
CA CYS A 39 11.86 -1.35 -12.91
C CYS A 39 12.93 -1.85 -11.93
N PHE A 40 12.53 -2.55 -10.85
CA PHE A 40 13.46 -3.18 -9.91
C PHE A 40 14.22 -4.33 -10.58
N ASP A 41 13.50 -5.23 -11.25
CA ASP A 41 14.06 -6.40 -11.94
C ASP A 41 15.14 -6.01 -12.97
N ASN A 42 15.02 -4.82 -13.56
CA ASN A 42 15.91 -4.33 -14.61
C ASN A 42 16.88 -3.23 -14.13
N CYS A 43 16.95 -2.97 -12.82
CA CYS A 43 17.79 -1.92 -12.24
C CYS A 43 17.68 -0.57 -12.99
N CYS A 44 16.44 -0.14 -13.26
CA CYS A 44 16.17 1.06 -14.05
C CYS A 44 16.86 2.30 -13.44
N THR A 45 17.70 2.98 -14.22
CA THR A 45 18.45 4.17 -13.77
C THR A 45 17.56 5.38 -13.45
N TYR A 46 16.31 5.36 -13.93
CA TYR A 46 15.32 6.42 -13.71
C TYR A 46 14.35 6.09 -12.58
N MET A 47 14.50 4.94 -11.91
CA MET A 47 13.66 4.59 -10.77
C MET A 47 14.26 5.17 -9.49
N ALA A 48 13.44 5.92 -8.77
CA ALA A 48 13.70 6.38 -7.41
C ALA A 48 12.60 5.86 -6.48
N SER A 49 12.93 5.75 -5.20
CA SER A 49 11.98 5.32 -4.17
C SER A 49 12.20 6.06 -2.87
N THR A 50 11.13 6.28 -2.12
CA THR A 50 11.19 6.71 -0.71
C THR A 50 10.41 5.74 0.17
N CYS A 51 10.65 5.82 1.48
CA CYS A 51 9.81 5.13 2.44
C CYS A 51 8.42 5.75 2.46
N ALA A 52 7.39 4.91 2.57
CA ALA A 52 6.00 5.32 2.73
C ALA A 52 5.55 5.03 4.19
N PRO A 53 5.99 5.82 5.18
CA PRO A 53 5.62 5.59 6.58
C PRO A 53 4.13 5.90 6.78
N HIS A 54 3.49 5.14 7.66
CA HIS A 54 2.08 5.34 8.03
C HIS A 54 1.09 5.15 6.87
N GLU A 55 1.46 4.34 5.88
CA GLU A 55 0.56 3.90 4.82
C GLU A 55 0.10 2.46 5.04
N ILE A 56 -1.17 2.20 4.70
CA ILE A 56 -1.74 0.86 4.60
C ILE A 56 -2.18 0.69 3.15
N ALA A 57 -1.68 -0.35 2.48
CA ALA A 57 -2.02 -0.59 1.08
C ALA A 57 -2.45 -2.04 0.84
N TYR A 58 -3.41 -2.21 -0.07
CA TYR A 58 -3.81 -3.51 -0.60
C TYR A 58 -3.07 -3.75 -1.91
N ALA A 59 -2.07 -4.63 -1.87
CA ALA A 59 -1.22 -4.91 -3.01
C ALA A 59 -1.74 -6.11 -3.84
N GLY A 60 -1.63 -6.01 -5.15
CA GLY A 60 -2.02 -7.06 -6.10
C GLY A 60 -0.98 -8.19 -6.24
N GLU A 61 -1.13 -9.01 -7.29
CA GLU A 61 -0.29 -10.19 -7.58
C GLU A 61 1.21 -9.90 -7.62
N TYR A 62 1.60 -8.68 -8.02
CA TYR A 62 2.99 -8.27 -8.14
C TYR A 62 3.47 -7.35 -7.00
N GLY A 63 2.69 -7.20 -5.93
CA GLY A 63 3.00 -6.25 -4.86
C GLY A 63 2.80 -4.78 -5.25
N GLU A 64 2.18 -4.51 -6.41
CA GLU A 64 1.86 -3.17 -6.90
C GLU A 64 0.48 -2.71 -6.41
N VAL A 65 0.35 -1.42 -6.15
CA VAL A 65 -0.88 -0.72 -5.76
C VAL A 65 -1.24 0.19 -6.93
N LEU A 66 -2.32 -0.12 -7.65
CA LEU A 66 -2.58 0.44 -8.99
C LEU A 66 -3.42 1.71 -8.98
N ASP A 67 -4.14 2.00 -7.89
CA ASP A 67 -5.06 3.13 -7.82
C ASP A 67 -4.95 3.87 -6.47
N MET A 68 -5.49 5.10 -6.45
CA MET A 68 -5.53 5.95 -5.25
C MET A 68 -6.49 5.43 -4.17
N ASP A 69 -7.37 4.50 -4.52
CA ASP A 69 -8.36 3.94 -3.60
C ASP A 69 -7.85 2.66 -2.89
N ALA A 70 -6.74 2.09 -3.37
CA ALA A 70 -6.12 0.86 -2.86
C ALA A 70 -5.11 1.11 -1.73
N TRP A 71 -4.94 2.36 -1.29
CA TRP A 71 -4.13 2.68 -0.13
C TRP A 71 -4.72 3.80 0.72
N ILE A 72 -4.42 3.76 2.01
CA ILE A 72 -4.76 4.77 2.99
C ILE A 72 -3.44 5.29 3.53
N GLY A 73 -3.08 6.51 3.14
CA GLY A 73 -1.96 7.23 3.72
C GLY A 73 -2.44 8.10 4.86
N PHE A 74 -1.88 7.92 6.05
CA PHE A 74 -2.10 8.86 7.14
C PHE A 74 -1.16 10.07 7.06
N GLY A 75 -0.22 10.10 6.11
CA GLY A 75 0.71 11.21 5.90
C GLY A 75 1.64 11.46 7.10
N GLY A 76 2.75 12.15 6.86
CA GLY A 76 3.60 12.66 7.95
C GLY A 76 2.94 13.78 8.77
N GLU A 77 1.87 14.38 8.25
CA GLU A 77 1.16 15.53 8.84
C GLU A 77 0.16 15.16 9.94
N MET A 78 -0.15 13.86 10.12
CA MET A 78 -1.04 13.40 11.19
C MET A 78 -0.36 13.25 12.55
N ILE A 79 0.90 13.67 12.68
CA ILE A 79 1.54 13.89 13.98
C ILE A 79 1.31 15.36 14.34
N PRO A 80 0.44 15.67 15.32
CA PRO A 80 0.31 17.03 15.84
C PRO A 80 1.68 17.59 16.22
N ALA A 81 1.93 18.88 15.95
CA ALA A 81 3.22 19.51 16.24
C ALA A 81 3.62 19.46 17.73
N ASP A 82 2.66 19.21 18.62
CA ASP A 82 2.78 19.07 20.07
C ASP A 82 2.68 17.62 20.57
N ALA A 83 2.61 16.63 19.67
CA ALA A 83 2.42 15.24 20.06
C ALA A 83 3.69 14.65 20.69
N ASP A 84 3.63 14.42 22.00
CA ASP A 84 4.60 13.60 22.73
C ASP A 84 4.32 12.09 22.56
N GLU A 85 5.23 11.25 23.06
CA GLU A 85 5.11 9.79 22.97
C GLU A 85 3.79 9.26 23.60
N GLY A 86 3.32 9.90 24.67
CA GLY A 86 2.06 9.54 25.33
C GLY A 86 0.87 9.80 24.42
N ARG A 87 0.81 10.99 23.82
CA ARG A 87 -0.24 11.39 22.89
C ARG A 87 -0.26 10.52 21.64
N ILE A 88 0.91 10.18 21.09
CA ILE A 88 1.03 9.25 19.96
C ILE A 88 0.48 7.87 20.33
N SER A 89 0.79 7.37 21.53
CA SER A 89 0.29 6.07 22.01
C SER A 89 -1.24 6.07 22.15
N GLU A 90 -1.84 7.13 22.67
CA GLU A 90 -3.30 7.27 22.77
C GLU A 90 -3.97 7.30 21.39
N LEU A 91 -3.40 8.07 20.45
CA LEU A 91 -3.92 8.17 19.10
C LEU A 91 -3.87 6.83 18.38
N LYS A 92 -2.76 6.08 18.51
CA LYS A 92 -2.64 4.71 17.96
C LYS A 92 -3.69 3.77 18.53
N LYS A 93 -3.92 3.81 19.85
CA LYS A 93 -4.94 2.98 20.50
C LYS A 93 -6.35 3.32 20.00
N THR A 94 -6.67 4.60 19.91
CA THR A 94 -7.96 5.08 19.39
C THR A 94 -8.17 4.60 17.95
N TRP A 95 -7.12 4.69 17.12
CA TRP A 95 -7.15 4.21 15.74
C TRP A 95 -7.37 2.71 15.66
N GLU A 96 -6.68 1.92 16.47
CA GLU A 96 -6.88 0.47 16.54
C GLU A 96 -8.34 0.11 16.89
N GLU A 97 -8.90 0.76 17.90
CA GLU A 97 -10.30 0.56 18.31
C GLU A 97 -11.28 0.90 17.18
N VAL A 98 -11.07 2.02 16.49
CA VAL A 98 -11.89 2.44 15.35
C VAL A 98 -11.79 1.43 14.20
N CYS A 99 -10.58 1.02 13.84
CA CYS A 99 -10.36 0.03 12.77
C CYS A 99 -11.04 -1.30 13.09
N ARG A 100 -10.83 -1.85 14.29
CA ARG A 100 -11.46 -3.12 14.71
C ARG A 100 -12.98 -3.04 14.64
N ARG A 101 -13.56 -1.94 15.14
CA ARG A 101 -15.00 -1.73 15.06
C ARG A 101 -15.49 -1.66 13.62
N LYS A 102 -14.80 -0.91 12.74
CA LYS A 102 -15.19 -0.77 11.33
C LYS A 102 -15.06 -2.09 10.54
N ILE A 103 -14.03 -2.87 10.81
CA ILE A 103 -13.88 -4.21 10.22
C ILE A 103 -15.04 -5.12 10.65
N GLN A 104 -15.40 -5.09 11.93
CA GLN A 104 -16.52 -5.86 12.46
C GLN A 104 -17.86 -5.44 11.84
N GLU A 105 -18.12 -4.12 11.74
CA GLU A 105 -19.31 -3.58 11.07
C GLU A 105 -19.39 -4.06 9.61
N ALA A 106 -18.29 -3.96 8.86
CA ALA A 106 -18.23 -4.42 7.47
C ALA A 106 -18.46 -5.93 7.33
N TYR A 107 -17.92 -6.74 8.26
CA TYR A 107 -18.13 -8.18 8.28
C TYR A 107 -19.60 -8.54 8.55
N GLU A 108 -20.25 -7.86 9.49
CA GLU A 108 -21.68 -8.04 9.78
C GLU A 108 -22.55 -7.63 8.58
N GLU A 109 -22.21 -6.55 7.88
CA GLU A 109 -22.88 -6.15 6.65
C GLU A 109 -22.72 -7.19 5.55
N TYR A 110 -21.51 -7.71 5.35
CA TYR A 110 -21.24 -8.80 4.42
C TYR A 110 -22.08 -10.06 4.72
N LEU A 111 -22.16 -10.50 5.99
CA LEU A 111 -22.96 -11.65 6.38
C LEU A 111 -24.46 -11.44 6.10
N LYS A 112 -24.97 -10.23 6.34
CA LYS A 112 -26.37 -9.88 5.99
C LYS A 112 -26.63 -9.97 4.50
N LEU A 113 -25.68 -9.53 3.66
CA LEU A 113 -25.79 -9.60 2.20
C LEU A 113 -25.73 -11.05 1.69
N MET A 114 -24.96 -11.92 2.36
CA MET A 114 -24.83 -13.33 2.02
C MET A 114 -25.99 -14.21 2.55
N GLY A 115 -26.94 -13.62 3.28
CA GLY A 115 -28.15 -14.30 3.75
C GLY A 115 -27.85 -15.45 4.70
N ASP A 116 -27.21 -15.17 5.84
CA ASP A 116 -26.95 -16.12 6.95
C ASP A 116 -26.30 -17.46 6.57
N GLN A 117 -25.78 -17.61 5.34
CA GLN A 117 -24.89 -18.71 5.02
C GLN A 117 -23.47 -18.29 5.43
N PRO A 118 -22.88 -18.95 6.44
CA PRO A 118 -21.51 -18.66 6.81
C PRO A 118 -20.61 -18.92 5.60
N PRO A 119 -19.62 -18.06 5.32
CA PRO A 119 -18.65 -18.35 4.27
C PRO A 119 -17.99 -19.69 4.58
N GLU A 120 -18.04 -20.62 3.62
CA GLU A 120 -17.21 -21.83 3.65
C GLU A 120 -15.73 -21.40 3.54
N PHE A 121 -15.14 -21.00 4.67
CA PHE A 121 -13.71 -21.06 4.83
C PHE A 121 -13.36 -22.54 4.89
N GLY A 122 -13.14 -23.12 3.71
CA GLY A 122 -12.69 -24.50 3.56
C GLY A 122 -11.55 -24.74 4.52
N ASP A 123 -11.80 -25.63 5.48
CA ASP A 123 -10.81 -26.15 6.40
C ASP A 123 -9.72 -26.82 5.56
N LYS A 124 -8.69 -26.05 5.20
CA LYS A 124 -7.41 -26.59 4.76
C LYS A 124 -6.47 -26.66 5.95
N GLY A 125 -6.94 -27.27 7.03
CA GLY A 125 -6.11 -28.21 7.76
C GLY A 125 -5.79 -29.40 6.86
N GLN A 126 -4.67 -29.35 6.13
CA GLN A 126 -3.70 -30.44 5.98
C GLN A 126 -2.60 -30.12 4.96
N LEU A 127 -1.37 -30.18 5.50
CA LEU A 127 -0.03 -30.26 4.90
C LEU A 127 0.58 -28.98 4.31
#